data_AF-A0A1S1BKP6-F1
#
_entry.id   AF-A0A1S1BKP6-F1
#
_cell.length_a   1.000
_cell.length_b   1.000
_cell.length_c   1.000
_cell.angle_alpha   90.00
_cell.angle_beta   90.00
_cell.angle_gamma   90.00
#
_symmetry.space_group_name_H-M   'P 1'
#
loop_
_entity.id
_entity.type
_entity.pdbx_description
1 polymer ?
#
loop_
_entity_poly.entity_id
_entity_poly.type
_entity_poly.pdbx_seq_one_letter_code
_entity_poly.pdbx_strand_id
1 'polypeptide(L)'
;MSHPVIRTEFSRGEAIAGITWLSVGALGSLILEVAYLNWFWVIIAAVFNAVLTKTARLWSSRSMIVPLAVWAAALFASMVILPPTGWTLALLLTGIAGGVWPLIKTK
;
A
#
# COMPACT_ATOMS: atom_id res chain seq x y z
N MET A 1 30.69 18.69 -14.55
CA MET A 1 29.34 18.72 -13.94
C MET A 1 28.74 17.34 -14.13
N SER A 2 28.51 16.57 -13.06
CA SER A 2 27.85 15.27 -13.13
C SER A 2 26.33 15.49 -13.14
N HIS A 3 25.67 15.18 -14.26
CA HIS A 3 24.21 15.17 -14.31
C HIS A 3 23.68 13.93 -13.58
N PRO A 4 22.65 14.03 -12.72
CA PRO A 4 22.01 12.87 -12.14
C PRO A 4 21.39 12.01 -13.25
N VAL A 5 21.89 10.79 -13.42
CA VAL A 5 21.34 9.81 -14.35
C VAL A 5 20.11 9.18 -13.71
N ILE A 6 18.91 9.59 -14.14
CA ILE A 6 17.66 8.97 -13.73
C ILE A 6 17.36 7.85 -14.75
N ARG A 7 17.39 6.58 -14.33
CA ARG A 7 16.93 5.48 -15.18
C ARG A 7 15.41 5.52 -15.28
N THR A 8 14.91 5.84 -16.47
CA THR A 8 13.48 5.89 -16.78
C THR A 8 12.98 4.64 -17.50
N GLU A 9 13.89 3.85 -18.05
CA GLU A 9 13.61 2.62 -18.79
C GLU A 9 13.73 1.42 -17.84
N PHE A 10 12.60 0.95 -17.30
CA PHE A 10 12.52 -0.31 -16.57
C PHE A 10 12.00 -1.41 -17.50
N SER A 11 12.62 -2.59 -17.44
CA SER A 11 12.07 -3.77 -18.09
C SER A 11 10.76 -4.19 -17.44
N ARG A 12 9.92 -4.92 -18.19
CA ARG A 12 8.67 -5.49 -17.63
C ARG A 12 8.92 -6.37 -16.40
N GLY A 13 10.03 -7.11 -16.38
CA GLY A 13 10.41 -7.98 -15.27
C GLY A 13 10.72 -7.19 -14.00
N GLU A 14 11.44 -6.09 -14.11
CA GLU A 14 11.76 -5.21 -12.96
C GLU A 14 10.49 -4.56 -12.40
N ALA A 15 9.59 -4.09 -13.27
CA ALA A 15 8.31 -3.53 -12.82
C ALA A 15 7.46 -4.58 -12.06
N ILE A 16 7.39 -5.81 -12.55
CA ILE A 16 6.69 -6.91 -11.87
C ILE A 16 7.34 -7.22 -10.52
N ALA A 17 8.67 -7.30 -10.45
CA ALA A 17 9.40 -7.56 -9.22
C ALA A 17 9.17 -6.44 -8.19
N GLY A 18 9.22 -5.18 -8.62
CA GLY A 18 8.96 -4.01 -7.78
C GLY A 18 7.55 -4.02 -7.20
N ILE A 19 6.53 -4.23 -8.02
CA ILE A 19 5.13 -4.31 -7.57
C ILE A 19 4.91 -5.52 -6.64
N THR A 20 5.54 -6.66 -6.92
CA THR A 20 5.47 -7.85 -6.07
C THR A 20 6.01 -7.57 -4.68
N TRP A 21 7.21 -6.98 -4.57
CA TRP A 21 7.79 -6.64 -3.28
C TRP A 21 7.01 -5.57 -2.51
N LEU A 22 6.45 -4.58 -3.20
CA LEU A 22 5.54 -3.61 -2.58
C LEU A 22 4.29 -4.29 -2.01
N SER A 23 3.77 -5.31 -2.70
CA SER A 23 2.63 -6.09 -2.23
C SER A 23 2.98 -6.94 -1.00
N VAL A 24 4.18 -7.54 -0.97
CA VAL A 24 4.70 -8.24 0.22
C VAL A 24 4.84 -7.27 1.40
N GLY A 25 5.37 -6.06 1.16
CA GLY A 25 5.44 -5.02 2.18
C GLY A 25 4.07 -4.60 2.69
N ALA A 26 3.06 -4.53 1.82
CA ALA A 26 1.67 -4.24 2.19
C ALA A 26 1.10 -5.31 3.13
N LEU A 27 1.35 -6.59 2.84
CA LEU A 27 0.95 -7.71 3.72
C LEU A 27 1.66 -7.63 5.08
N GLY A 28 2.97 -7.37 5.10
CA GLY A 28 3.73 -7.22 6.33
C GLY A 28 3.22 -6.07 7.19
N SER A 29 2.88 -4.93 6.58
CA SER A 29 2.27 -3.78 7.27
C SER A 29 0.94 -4.16 7.91
N LEU A 30 0.05 -4.80 7.14
CA LEU A 30 -1.26 -5.21 7.64
C LEU A 30 -1.16 -6.14 8.86
N ILE A 31 -0.22 -7.09 8.85
CA ILE A 31 -0.02 -8.00 9.98
C ILE A 31 0.23 -7.20 11.27
N LEU A 32 1.07 -6.18 11.22
CA LEU A 32 1.34 -5.31 12.37
C LEU A 32 0.10 -4.49 12.76
N GLU A 33 -0.59 -3.92 11.77
CA GLU A 33 -1.78 -3.08 11.99
C GLU A 33 -2.92 -3.85 12.67
N VAL A 34 -3.15 -5.09 12.24
CA VAL A 34 -4.20 -5.95 12.81
C VAL A 34 -3.77 -6.52 14.16
N ALA A 35 -2.50 -6.91 14.32
CA ALA A 35 -1.99 -7.46 15.59
C ALA A 35 -2.00 -6.44 16.74
N TYR A 36 -1.78 -5.16 16.43
CA TYR A 36 -1.67 -4.09 17.43
C TYR A 36 -2.78 -3.03 17.32
N LEU A 37 -3.92 -3.39 16.73
CA LEU A 37 -4.97 -2.48 16.30
C LEU A 37 -5.40 -1.43 17.35
N ASN A 38 -5.13 -0.17 17.04
CA ASN A 38 -5.60 1.01 17.76
C ASN A 38 -5.46 2.25 16.86
N TRP A 39 -5.79 3.44 17.36
CA TRP A 39 -5.75 4.69 16.60
C TRP A 39 -4.39 4.99 15.93
N PHE A 40 -3.27 4.62 16.56
CA PHE A 40 -1.94 4.85 16.03
C PHE A 40 -1.71 4.03 14.76
N TRP A 41 -2.07 2.75 14.79
CA TRP A 41 -1.91 1.85 13.65
C TRP A 41 -2.84 2.18 12.49
N VAL A 42 -4.02 2.75 12.77
CA VAL A 42 -4.91 3.28 11.72
C VAL A 42 -4.24 4.41 10.94
N ILE A 43 -3.54 5.32 11.63
CA ILE A 43 -2.80 6.41 10.97
C ILE A 43 -1.61 5.85 10.18
N ILE A 44 -0.86 4.90 10.76
CA ILE A 44 0.26 4.24 10.08
C ILE A 44 -0.21 3.57 8.79
N ALA A 45 -1.34 2.86 8.80
CA ALA A 45 -1.90 2.22 7.61
C ALA A 45 -2.15 3.21 6.48
N ALA A 46 -2.70 4.40 6.79
CA ALA A 46 -2.91 5.43 5.78
C ALA A 46 -1.59 5.96 5.20
N VAL A 47 -0.63 6.28 6.05
CA VAL A 47 0.68 6.79 5.60
C VAL A 47 1.43 5.75 4.78
N PHE A 48 1.45 4.50 5.25
CA PHE A 48 2.17 3.43 4.59
C PHE A 48 1.53 3.08 3.23
N ASN A 49 0.20 2.96 3.17
CA ASN A 49 -0.50 2.76 1.89
C ASN A 49 -0.28 3.93 0.91
N ALA A 50 -0.17 5.17 1.40
CA ALA A 50 0.19 6.31 0.57
C ALA A 50 1.61 6.17 -0.02
N VAL A 51 2.59 5.76 0.80
CA VAL A 51 3.97 5.54 0.36
C VAL A 51 4.04 4.39 -0.65
N LEU A 52 3.40 3.25 -0.36
CA LEU A 52 3.38 2.10 -1.25
C LEU A 52 2.75 2.45 -2.60
N THR A 53 1.61 3.14 -2.61
CA THR A 53 0.92 3.50 -3.84
C THR A 53 1.73 4.52 -4.65
N LYS A 54 2.31 5.52 -3.99
CA LYS A 54 3.21 6.48 -4.65
C LYS A 54 4.43 5.80 -5.25
N THR A 55 5.00 4.82 -4.54
CA THR A 55 6.16 4.05 -5.01
C THR A 55 5.78 3.12 -6.15
N ALA A 56 4.62 2.47 -6.09
CA ALA A 56 4.10 1.59 -7.12
C ALA A 56 3.89 2.34 -8.45
N ARG A 57 3.44 3.60 -8.38
CA ARG A 57 3.31 4.49 -9.53
C ARG A 57 4.63 4.72 -10.27
N LEU A 58 5.79 4.65 -9.60
CA LEU A 58 7.10 4.78 -10.25
C LEU A 58 7.39 3.58 -11.18
N TRP A 59 6.83 2.41 -10.87
CA TRP A 59 7.04 1.18 -11.63
C TRP A 59 6.01 1.01 -12.75
N SER A 60 4.75 1.36 -12.51
CA SER A 60 3.67 1.21 -13.50
C SER A 60 2.46 2.05 -13.14
N SER A 61 1.96 2.81 -14.12
CA SER A 61 0.68 3.55 -13.99
C SER A 61 -0.53 2.61 -13.95
N ARG A 62 -0.46 1.47 -14.66
CA ARG A 62 -1.57 0.50 -14.73
C ARG A 62 -1.67 -0.35 -13.46
N SER A 63 -0.55 -0.71 -12.86
CA SER A 63 -0.50 -1.66 -11.74
C SER A 63 -0.26 -1.00 -10.37
N MET A 64 -0.29 0.33 -10.27
CA MET A 64 -0.02 1.05 -9.02
C MET A 64 -0.98 0.73 -7.86
N ILE A 65 -2.21 0.30 -8.17
CA ILE A 65 -3.23 -0.05 -7.17
C ILE A 65 -3.00 -1.44 -6.55
N VAL A 66 -2.15 -2.28 -7.15
CA VAL A 66 -2.00 -3.69 -6.76
C VAL A 66 -1.60 -3.86 -5.29
N PRO A 67 -0.61 -3.13 -4.74
CA PRO A 67 -0.26 -3.27 -3.32
C PRO A 67 -1.43 -2.90 -2.38
N LEU A 68 -2.20 -1.87 -2.71
CA LEU A 68 -3.38 -1.48 -1.93
C LEU A 68 -4.48 -2.53 -2.00
N ALA A 69 -4.71 -3.11 -3.18
CA ALA A 69 -5.67 -4.18 -3.37
C ALA A 69 -5.27 -5.44 -2.58
N VAL A 70 -3.99 -5.79 -2.55
CA VAL A 70 -3.45 -6.90 -1.76
C VAL A 70 -3.64 -6.65 -0.27
N TRP A 71 -3.33 -5.44 0.22
CA TRP A 71 -3.59 -5.05 1.61
C TRP A 71 -5.07 -5.16 1.98
N ALA A 72 -5.96 -4.62 1.14
CA ALA A 72 -7.41 -4.65 1.39
C ALA A 72 -7.96 -6.08 1.39
N ALA A 73 -7.55 -6.90 0.41
CA ALA A 73 -7.94 -8.31 0.33
C ALA A 73 -7.48 -9.10 1.56
N ALA A 74 -6.24 -8.86 2.01
CA ALA A 74 -5.72 -9.50 3.21
C ALA A 74 -6.44 -9.02 4.49
N LEU A 75 -6.88 -7.76 4.56
CA LEU A 75 -7.69 -7.27 5.68
C LEU A 75 -9.04 -8.00 5.72
N PHE A 76 -9.72 -8.14 4.58
CA PHE A 76 -10.95 -8.95 4.51
C PHE A 76 -10.71 -10.42 4.87
N ALA A 77 -9.60 -11.00 4.41
CA ALA A 77 -9.24 -12.38 4.78
C ALA A 77 -9.01 -12.52 6.29
N SER A 78 -8.39 -11.54 6.94
CA SER A 78 -8.15 -11.55 8.39
C SER A 78 -9.45 -11.56 9.21
N MET A 79 -10.53 -10.98 8.68
CA MET A 79 -11.84 -10.93 9.35
C MET A 79 -12.52 -12.30 9.49
N VAL A 80 -12.06 -13.31 8.73
CA VAL A 80 -12.53 -14.71 8.89
C VAL A 80 -12.06 -15.30 10.21
N ILE A 81 -10.89 -14.85 10.70
CA ILE A 81 -10.24 -15.38 11.91
C ILE A 81 -10.42 -14.42 13.09
N LEU A 82 -10.40 -13.10 12.82
CA LEU A 82 -10.45 -12.05 13.83
C LEU A 82 -11.77 -11.27 13.71
N PRO A 83 -12.62 -11.27 14.76
CA PRO A 83 -13.88 -10.53 14.72
C PRO A 83 -13.67 -9.04 14.42
N PRO A 84 -14.38 -8.48 13.42
CA PRO A 84 -14.24 -7.07 13.08
C PRO A 84 -14.77 -6.18 14.22
N THR A 85 -14.09 -5.06 14.43
CA THR A 85 -14.45 -4.04 15.42
C THR A 85 -14.62 -2.67 14.74
N GLY A 86 -15.06 -1.67 15.49
CA GLY A 86 -15.07 -0.28 15.00
C GLY A 86 -13.69 0.20 14.53
N TRP A 87 -12.62 -0.28 15.16
CA TRP A 87 -11.25 0.01 14.73
C TRP A 87 -10.89 -0.67 13.41
N THR A 88 -11.43 -1.84 13.12
CA THR A 88 -11.24 -2.52 11.84
C THR A 88 -11.88 -1.73 10.70
N LEU A 89 -13.06 -1.14 10.93
CA LEU A 89 -13.70 -0.24 9.97
C LEU A 89 -12.88 1.05 9.78
N ALA A 90 -12.41 1.64 10.87
CA ALA A 90 -11.54 2.82 10.82
C ALA A 90 -10.25 2.53 10.03
N LEU A 91 -9.63 1.37 10.25
CA LEU A 91 -8.45 0.90 9.53
C LEU A 91 -8.75 0.78 8.03
N LEU A 92 -9.84 0.11 7.65
CA LEU A 92 -10.25 -0.06 6.26
C LEU A 92 -10.40 1.30 5.54
N LEU A 93 -11.20 2.20 6.11
CA LEU A 93 -11.51 3.48 5.50
C LEU A 93 -10.25 4.36 5.39
N THR A 94 -9.46 4.44 6.46
CA THR A 94 -8.28 5.30 6.54
C THR A 94 -7.14 4.74 5.69
N GLY A 95 -6.95 3.41 5.68
CA GLY A 95 -5.98 2.72 4.83
C GLY A 95 -6.28 2.90 3.34
N ILE A 96 -7.54 2.75 2.92
CA ILE A 96 -7.96 3.03 1.54
C ILE A 96 -7.76 4.50 1.19
N ALA A 97 -8.22 5.42 2.05
CA ALA A 97 -8.07 6.86 1.81
C ALA A 97 -6.58 7.25 1.64
N GLY A 98 -5.70 6.72 2.48
CA GLY A 98 -4.26 6.90 2.37
C GLY A 98 -3.68 6.38 1.06
N GLY A 99 -4.04 5.16 0.65
CA GLY A 99 -3.59 4.58 -0.61
C GLY A 99 -4.11 5.29 -1.86
N VAL A 100 -5.35 5.77 -1.83
CA VAL A 100 -5.97 6.49 -2.96
C VAL A 100 -5.47 7.93 -3.07
N TRP A 101 -5.06 8.57 -1.98
CA TRP A 101 -4.63 9.97 -1.98
C TRP A 101 -3.51 10.31 -3.00
N PRO A 102 -2.41 9.54 -3.11
CA PRO A 102 -1.41 9.72 -4.17
C PRO A 102 -1.95 9.56 -5.58
N LEU A 103 -3.10 8.90 -5.77
CA LEU A 103 -3.74 8.69 -7.08
C LEU A 103 -4.37 9.97 -7.61
N ILE A 104 -5.02 10.71 -6.70
CA ILE A 104 -5.79 11.92 -7.00
C ILE A 104 -4.87 13.15 -7.08
N LYS A 105 -3.83 13.21 -6.23
CA LYS A 105 -2.79 14.26 -6.32
C LYS A 105 -1.87 14.03 -7.52
N THR A 106 -2.39 14.32 -8.70
CA THR A 106 -1.58 14.51 -9.92
C THR A 106 -1.09 15.96 -9.88
N LYS A 107 0.23 16.16 -9.88
CA LYS A 107 0.82 17.47 -10.18
C LYS A 107 0.75 17.71 -11.68
#